data_AF-A0A950TD07-F1
#
_entry.id   AF-A0A950TD07-F1
#
_cell.length_a   1.000
_cell.length_b   1.000
_cell.length_c   1.000
_cell.angle_alpha   90.00
_cell.angle_beta   90.00
_cell.angle_gamma   90.00
#
_symmetry.space_group_name_H-M   'P 1'
#
loop_
_entity.id
_entity.type
_entity.pdbx_description
1 polymer ?
#
loop_
_entity_poly.entity_id
_entity_poly.type
_entity_poly.pdbx_seq_one_letter_code
_entity_poly.pdbx_strand_id
1 'polypeptide(L)'
;MEVPHNEPVLREPEPTGQAPLELSQELVSIMTTEHYNLQSGRAMTIAEANGRASLFVGAVSSGLVALALVGQLSHLGTAFFVFSLVVLPTLFVMGLITFERVLQAGKVDRVYARGINRIRHLYLEYAPRCSPTSSCPPMMIRRRRCATRRCIPPGYRAFSPWPAWSV
;
A
#
# COMPACT_ATOMS: atom_id res chain seq x y z
N MET A 1 -26.58 45.45 -45.75
CA MET A 1 -25.37 45.32 -44.91
C MET A 1 -25.52 44.01 -44.16
N GLU A 2 -25.24 42.90 -44.84
CA GLU A 2 -25.38 41.55 -44.26
C GLU A 2 -24.14 41.29 -43.39
N VAL A 3 -24.32 41.12 -42.09
CA VAL A 3 -23.26 40.66 -41.18
C VAL A 3 -23.36 39.15 -41.12
N PRO A 4 -22.40 38.37 -41.66
CA PRO A 4 -22.45 36.93 -41.56
C PRO A 4 -22.14 36.53 -40.12
N HIS A 5 -23.16 36.06 -39.40
CA HIS A 5 -23.00 35.31 -38.17
C HIS A 5 -22.35 33.97 -38.50
N ASN A 6 -21.03 33.91 -38.29
CA ASN A 6 -20.26 32.67 -38.29
C ASN A 6 -20.51 31.98 -36.94
N GLU A 7 -21.51 31.10 -36.91
CA GLU A 7 -21.71 30.15 -35.82
C GLU A 7 -20.40 29.36 -35.62
N PRO A 8 -19.85 29.23 -34.40
CA PRO A 8 -18.75 28.30 -34.16
C PRO A 8 -19.29 26.89 -34.37
N VAL A 9 -19.03 26.33 -35.56
CA VAL A 9 -19.27 24.93 -35.88
C VAL A 9 -18.59 24.10 -34.79
N LEU A 10 -19.42 23.49 -33.94
CA LEU A 10 -19.00 22.46 -33.01
C LEU A 10 -18.44 21.33 -33.88
N ARG A 11 -17.11 21.28 -33.99
CA ARG A 11 -16.42 20.29 -34.79
C ARG A 11 -16.61 18.94 -34.11
N GLU A 12 -17.67 18.21 -34.48
CA GLU A 12 -17.72 16.76 -34.28
C GLU A 12 -16.44 16.17 -34.91
N PRO A 13 -15.63 15.41 -34.15
CA PRO A 13 -14.44 14.80 -34.70
C PRO A 13 -14.88 13.72 -35.71
N GLU A 14 -14.63 14.00 -36.99
CA GLU A 14 -14.67 13.04 -38.10
C GLU A 14 -13.92 11.75 -37.73
N PRO A 15 -14.52 10.55 -37.89
CA PRO A 15 -13.88 9.29 -37.56
C PRO A 15 -12.91 8.91 -38.69
N THR A 16 -11.73 9.54 -38.70
CA THR A 16 -10.65 9.14 -39.59
C THR A 16 -10.01 7.86 -39.04
N GLY A 17 -9.95 6.81 -39.87
CA GLY A 17 -9.57 5.43 -39.51
C GLY A 17 -8.12 5.18 -39.06
N GLN A 18 -7.55 6.06 -38.24
CA GLN A 18 -6.25 5.91 -37.56
C GLN A 18 -6.31 6.18 -36.04
N ALA A 19 -7.48 6.47 -35.48
CA ALA A 19 -7.71 6.77 -34.06
C ALA A 19 -7.57 5.64 -33.00
N PRO A 20 -7.51 4.32 -33.31
CA PRO A 20 -7.47 3.32 -32.23
C PRO A 20 -6.15 3.27 -31.44
N LEU A 21 -5.02 3.56 -32.09
CA LEU A 21 -3.68 3.35 -31.52
C LEU A 21 -3.18 4.55 -30.72
N GLU A 22 -3.29 5.78 -31.24
CA GLU A 22 -2.94 7.01 -30.51
C GLU A 22 -3.82 7.17 -29.25
N LEU A 23 -5.13 6.93 -29.37
CA LEU A 23 -6.05 6.93 -28.22
C LEU A 23 -5.69 5.83 -27.22
N SER A 24 -5.20 4.66 -27.67
CA SER A 24 -4.72 3.60 -26.77
C SER A 24 -3.40 3.95 -26.08
N GLN A 25 -2.49 4.67 -26.74
CA GLN A 25 -1.21 5.10 -26.17
C GLN A 25 -1.41 6.23 -25.15
N GLU A 26 -2.25 7.22 -25.46
CA GLU A 26 -2.66 8.25 -24.50
C GLU A 26 -3.42 7.64 -23.31
N LEU A 27 -4.34 6.70 -23.54
CA LEU A 27 -5.06 6.01 -22.48
C LEU A 27 -4.11 5.21 -21.56
N VAL A 28 -3.12 4.51 -22.14
CA VAL A 28 -2.10 3.79 -21.37
C VAL A 28 -1.25 4.76 -20.54
N SER A 29 -0.91 5.93 -21.07
CA SER A 29 -0.19 6.99 -20.36
C SER A 29 -0.99 7.57 -19.18
N ILE A 30 -2.27 7.87 -19.39
CA ILE A 30 -3.17 8.35 -18.33
C ILE A 30 -3.35 7.27 -17.26
N MET A 31 -3.59 6.03 -17.66
CA MET A 31 -3.79 4.89 -16.76
C MET A 31 -2.55 4.56 -15.93
N THR A 32 -1.36 4.62 -16.53
CA THR A 32 -0.11 4.41 -15.77
C THR A 32 0.13 5.55 -14.79
N THR A 33 -0.18 6.80 -15.16
CA THR A 33 -0.07 7.96 -14.27
C THR A 33 -1.01 7.83 -13.07
N GLU A 34 -2.27 7.47 -13.30
CA GLU A 34 -3.24 7.16 -12.24
C GLU A 34 -2.78 5.98 -11.35
N HIS A 35 -2.18 4.96 -11.96
CA HIS A 35 -1.63 3.84 -11.22
C HIS A 35 -0.47 4.25 -10.30
N TYR A 36 0.46 5.06 -10.80
CA TYR A 36 1.56 5.61 -10.02
C TYR A 36 1.06 6.53 -8.90
N ASN A 37 0.04 7.35 -9.16
CA ASN A 37 -0.59 8.18 -8.14
C ASN A 37 -1.19 7.34 -7.00
N LEU A 38 -1.92 6.27 -7.34
CA LEU A 38 -2.50 5.35 -6.34
C LEU A 38 -1.41 4.57 -5.57
N GLN A 39 -0.35 4.12 -6.25
CA GLN A 39 0.76 3.44 -5.58
C GLN A 39 1.54 4.38 -4.66
N SER A 40 1.81 5.61 -5.08
CA SER A 40 2.52 6.62 -4.31
C SER A 40 1.75 7.00 -3.03
N GLY A 41 0.43 7.24 -3.15
CA GLY A 41 -0.41 7.54 -1.98
C GLY A 41 -0.43 6.39 -0.95
N ARG A 42 -0.47 5.15 -1.43
CA ARG A 42 -0.35 3.95 -0.57
C ARG A 42 1.01 3.89 0.13
N ALA A 43 2.10 4.12 -0.59
CA ALA A 43 3.46 4.07 -0.05
C ALA A 43 3.69 5.14 1.04
N MET A 44 3.18 6.37 0.83
CA MET A 44 3.27 7.46 1.80
C MET A 44 2.57 7.11 3.12
N THR A 45 1.37 6.52 3.02
CA THR A 45 0.59 6.10 4.20
C THR A 45 1.29 4.98 4.97
N ILE A 46 1.87 4.01 4.26
CA ILE A 46 2.65 2.92 4.86
C ILE A 46 3.90 3.46 5.56
N ALA A 47 4.62 4.40 4.95
CA ALA A 47 5.82 5.00 5.53
C ALA A 47 5.50 5.76 6.83
N GLU A 48 4.41 6.54 6.85
CA GLU A 48 3.95 7.23 8.06
C GLU A 48 3.58 6.24 9.19
N ALA A 49 2.84 5.16 8.85
CA ALA A 49 2.47 4.13 9.81
C ALA A 49 3.71 3.39 10.37
N ASN A 50 4.66 3.03 9.50
CA ASN A 50 5.90 2.37 9.91
C ASN A 50 6.78 3.28 10.78
N GLY A 51 6.88 4.57 10.46
CA GLY A 51 7.61 5.54 11.29
C GLY A 51 7.05 5.62 12.70
N ARG A 52 5.71 5.70 12.84
CA ARG A 52 5.05 5.69 14.15
C ARG A 52 5.23 4.36 14.90
N ALA A 53 5.11 3.22 14.20
CA ALA A 53 5.31 1.91 14.81
C ALA A 53 6.72 1.74 15.36
N SER A 54 7.75 2.16 14.63
CA SER A 54 9.15 2.14 15.08
C SER A 54 9.36 2.99 16.33
N LEU A 55 8.78 4.20 16.39
CA LEU A 55 8.84 5.05 17.58
C LEU A 55 8.14 4.38 18.78
N PHE A 56 6.98 3.76 18.58
CA PHE A 56 6.28 3.03 19.63
C PHE A 56 7.11 1.86 20.15
N VAL A 57 7.65 1.01 19.27
CA VAL A 57 8.49 -0.13 19.67
C VAL A 57 9.75 0.34 20.40
N GLY A 58 10.37 1.44 19.94
CA GLY A 58 11.50 2.07 20.62
C GLY A 58 11.16 2.55 22.04
N ALA A 59 10.04 3.27 22.19
CA ALA A 59 9.58 3.77 23.48
C ALA A 59 9.18 2.64 24.46
N VAL A 60 8.50 1.60 23.96
CA VAL A 60 8.18 0.41 24.77
C VAL A 60 9.45 -0.32 25.19
N SER A 61 10.40 -0.49 24.27
CA SER A 61 11.66 -1.19 24.59
C SER A 61 12.46 -0.44 25.65
N SER A 62 12.64 0.87 25.50
CA SER A 62 13.35 1.68 26.50
C SER A 62 12.59 1.77 27.83
N GLY A 63 11.26 1.88 27.80
CA GLY A 63 10.41 1.89 29.00
C GLY A 63 10.46 0.59 29.78
N LEU A 64 10.41 -0.57 29.11
CA LEU A 64 10.53 -1.88 29.75
C LEU A 64 11.93 -2.10 30.33
N VAL A 65 12.98 -1.66 29.64
CA VAL A 65 14.35 -1.69 30.18
C VAL A 65 14.47 -0.80 31.42
N ALA A 66 13.93 0.42 31.39
CA ALA A 66 13.92 1.31 32.56
C ALA A 66 13.16 0.70 33.74
N LEU A 67 12.00 0.06 33.50
CA LEU A 67 11.24 -0.65 34.52
C LEU A 67 12.03 -1.83 35.12
N ALA A 68 12.73 -2.59 34.29
CA ALA A 68 13.55 -3.70 34.75
C ALA A 68 14.71 -3.22 35.65
N LEU A 69 15.38 -2.12 35.26
CA LEU A 69 16.45 -1.52 36.07
C LEU A 69 15.91 -1.01 37.41
N VAL A 70 14.82 -0.24 37.41
CA VAL A 70 14.19 0.26 38.63
C VAL A 70 13.75 -0.88 39.55
N GLY A 71 13.24 -1.98 38.98
CA GLY A 71 12.87 -3.17 39.72
C GLY A 71 14.06 -3.83 40.43
N GLN A 72 15.21 -3.91 39.76
CA GLN A 72 16.44 -4.44 40.34
C GLN A 72 17.01 -3.51 41.43
N LEU A 73 17.06 -2.20 41.18
CA LEU A 73 17.59 -1.23 42.15
C LEU A 73 16.71 -1.10 43.40
N SER A 74 15.39 -1.19 43.24
CA SER A 74 14.44 -0.96 44.32
C SER A 74 14.02 -2.23 45.05
N HIS A 75 14.53 -3.41 44.62
CA HIS A 75 14.11 -4.72 45.12
C HIS A 75 12.57 -4.87 45.17
N LEU A 76 11.88 -4.43 44.10
CA LEU A 76 10.42 -4.36 43.99
C LEU A 76 9.69 -3.55 45.08
N GLY A 77 10.37 -2.57 45.69
CA GLY A 77 9.77 -1.67 46.69
C GLY A 77 8.80 -0.63 46.11
N THR A 78 8.34 0.30 46.97
CA THR A 78 7.33 1.32 46.65
C THR A 78 7.68 2.17 45.41
N ALA A 79 8.96 2.49 45.20
CA ALA A 79 9.41 3.27 44.04
C ALA A 79 9.11 2.58 42.69
N PHE A 80 9.22 1.25 42.62
CA PHE A 80 8.88 0.47 41.43
C PHE A 80 7.39 0.56 41.12
N PHE A 81 6.53 0.45 42.14
CA PHE A 81 5.08 0.55 41.96
C PHE A 81 4.67 1.93 41.42
N VAL A 82 5.19 3.01 42.01
CA VAL A 82 4.88 4.37 41.55
C VAL A 82 5.35 4.58 40.10
N PHE A 83 6.57 4.16 39.79
CA PHE A 83 7.13 4.28 38.44
C PHE A 83 6.34 3.46 37.41
N SER A 84 6.03 2.20 37.71
CA SER A 84 5.23 1.33 36.84
C SER A 84 3.81 1.86 36.63
N LEU A 85 3.18 2.40 37.67
CA LEU A 85 1.84 2.97 37.60
C LEU A 85 1.78 4.22 36.72
N VAL A 86 2.90 4.89 36.46
CA VAL A 86 2.99 6.01 35.51
C VAL A 86 3.40 5.53 34.10
N VAL A 87 4.38 4.64 34.00
CA VAL A 87 4.93 4.18 32.72
C VAL A 87 3.93 3.29 31.96
N LEU A 88 3.27 2.34 32.63
CA LEU A 88 2.31 1.44 32.00
C LEU A 88 1.14 2.16 31.32
N PRO A 89 0.39 3.07 31.97
CA PRO A 89 -0.70 3.76 31.30
C PRO A 89 -0.19 4.67 30.18
N THR A 90 0.98 5.29 30.33
CA THR A 90 1.56 6.12 29.26
C THR A 90 1.87 5.28 28.01
N LEU A 91 2.51 4.13 28.18
CA LEU A 91 2.77 3.19 27.08
C LEU A 91 1.47 2.61 26.49
N PHE A 92 0.47 2.35 27.33
CA PHE A 92 -0.84 1.86 26.90
C PHE A 92 -1.58 2.87 26.01
N VAL A 93 -1.65 4.14 26.43
CA VAL A 93 -2.25 5.23 25.64
C VAL A 93 -1.49 5.41 24.33
N MET A 94 -0.15 5.37 24.36
CA MET A 94 0.66 5.46 23.15
C MET A 94 0.42 4.28 22.19
N GLY A 95 0.20 3.08 22.72
CA GLY A 95 -0.20 1.90 21.95
C GLY A 95 -1.56 2.06 21.30
N LEU A 96 -2.56 2.58 22.02
CA LEU A 96 -3.89 2.86 21.47
C LEU A 96 -3.84 3.85 20.30
N ILE A 97 -3.09 4.94 20.44
CA ILE A 97 -2.92 5.94 19.38
C ILE A 97 -2.29 5.29 18.13
N THR A 98 -1.26 4.46 18.34
CA THR A 98 -0.59 3.76 17.24
C THR A 98 -1.54 2.77 16.54
N PHE A 99 -2.34 2.04 17.31
CA PHE A 99 -3.32 1.09 16.79
C PHE A 99 -4.40 1.75 15.94
N GLU A 100 -4.99 2.86 16.39
CA GLU A 100 -5.97 3.64 15.64
C GLU A 100 -5.44 4.08 14.27
N ARG A 101 -4.17 4.52 14.22
CA ARG A 101 -3.53 4.93 12.95
C ARG A 101 -3.32 3.75 12.01
N VAL A 102 -2.92 2.59 12.53
CA VAL A 102 -2.79 1.36 11.72
C VAL A 102 -4.16 0.94 11.16
N LEU A 103 -5.23 1.05 11.96
CA LEU A 103 -6.58 0.78 11.50
C LEU A 103 -7.02 1.75 10.39
N GLN A 104 -6.76 3.04 10.56
CA GLN A 104 -7.08 4.07 9.57
C GLN A 104 -6.32 3.82 8.26
N ALA A 105 -5.00 3.57 8.35
CA ALA A 105 -4.18 3.20 7.20
C ALA A 105 -4.72 1.95 6.49
N GLY A 106 -5.12 0.92 7.25
CA GLY A 106 -5.70 -0.31 6.71
C GLY A 106 -7.04 -0.09 5.98
N LYS A 107 -7.88 0.86 6.44
CA LYS A 107 -9.13 1.22 5.75
C LYS A 107 -8.84 1.87 4.40
N VAL A 108 -7.92 2.84 4.38
CA VAL A 108 -7.50 3.55 3.17
C VAL A 108 -6.84 2.60 2.17
N ASP A 109 -6.03 1.67 2.66
CA ASP A 109 -5.38 0.63 1.85
C ASP A 109 -6.37 -0.23 1.07
N ARG A 110 -7.55 -0.51 1.63
CA ARG A 110 -8.61 -1.26 0.93
C ARG A 110 -9.20 -0.48 -0.23
N VAL A 111 -9.29 0.85 -0.11
CA VAL A 111 -9.78 1.72 -1.18
C VAL A 111 -8.76 1.73 -2.33
N TYR A 112 -7.47 1.91 -2.03
CA TYR A 112 -6.40 1.82 -3.03
C TYR A 112 -6.38 0.46 -3.74
N ALA A 113 -6.54 -0.65 -3.00
CA ALA A 113 -6.59 -1.99 -3.58
C ALA A 113 -7.77 -2.18 -4.56
N ARG A 114 -8.92 -1.56 -4.28
CA ARG A 114 -10.08 -1.58 -5.19
C ARG A 114 -9.82 -0.76 -6.46
N GLY A 115 -9.21 0.42 -6.34
CA GLY A 115 -8.84 1.26 -7.48
C GLY A 115 -7.88 0.55 -8.44
N ILE A 116 -6.82 -0.07 -7.90
CA ILE A 116 -5.86 -0.86 -8.68
C ILE A 116 -6.54 -2.05 -9.38
N ASN A 117 -7.46 -2.74 -8.69
CA ASN A 117 -8.22 -3.84 -9.29
C ASN A 117 -9.15 -3.36 -10.41
N ARG A 118 -9.70 -2.13 -10.33
CA ARG A 118 -10.50 -1.53 -11.41
C ARG A 118 -9.64 -1.25 -12.64
N ILE A 119 -8.47 -0.64 -12.44
CA ILE A 119 -7.48 -0.40 -13.50
C ILE A 119 -7.09 -1.71 -14.19
N ARG A 120 -6.82 -2.75 -13.42
CA ARG A 120 -6.47 -4.08 -13.96
C ARG A 120 -7.58 -4.70 -14.79
N HIS A 121 -8.85 -4.44 -14.44
CA HIS A 121 -9.99 -4.91 -15.23
C HIS A 121 -10.08 -4.19 -16.57
N LEU A 122 -9.94 -2.86 -16.58
CA LEU A 122 -9.88 -2.05 -17.79
C LEU A 122 -8.76 -2.52 -18.74
N TYR A 123 -7.55 -2.78 -18.22
CA TYR A 123 -6.46 -3.33 -19.03
C TYR A 123 -6.81 -4.67 -19.71
N LEU A 124 -7.57 -5.54 -19.04
CA LEU A 124 -7.95 -6.84 -19.59
C LEU A 124 -9.01 -6.73 -20.69
N GLU A 125 -9.87 -5.71 -20.63
CA GLU A 125 -10.88 -5.44 -21.65
C GLU A 125 -10.26 -4.85 -22.93
N TYR A 126 -9.25 -3.99 -22.81
CA TYR A 126 -8.59 -3.33 -23.95
C TYR A 126 -7.41 -4.11 -24.55
N ALA A 127 -6.92 -5.16 -23.87
CA ALA A 127 -5.88 -6.06 -24.38
C ALA A 127 -6.40 -7.48 -24.74
N PRO A 128 -7.44 -7.65 -25.59
CA PRO A 128 -7.94 -8.98 -25.98
C PRO A 128 -7.01 -9.75 -26.93
N ARG A 129 -5.86 -9.18 -27.33
CA ARG A 129 -4.89 -9.79 -28.25
C ARG A 129 -3.52 -10.11 -27.65
N CYS A 130 -3.37 -10.14 -26.32
CA CYS A 130 -2.24 -10.85 -25.72
C CYS A 130 -2.53 -12.36 -25.80
N SER A 131 -2.31 -12.94 -26.98
CA SER A 131 -2.23 -14.40 -27.11
C SER A 131 -1.05 -14.88 -26.24
N PRO A 132 -1.17 -16.05 -25.59
CA PRO A 132 -0.19 -16.53 -24.63
C PRO A 132 1.17 -16.94 -25.23
N THR A 133 1.46 -16.59 -26.49
CA THR A 133 2.55 -17.21 -27.27
C THR A 133 3.76 -16.33 -27.57
N SER A 134 3.77 -15.02 -27.35
CA SER A 134 5.02 -14.25 -27.48
C SER A 134 5.02 -12.98 -26.63
N SER A 135 5.72 -13.04 -25.51
CA SER A 135 6.09 -11.89 -24.68
C SER A 135 4.94 -11.17 -23.97
N CYS A 136 4.29 -11.85 -23.04
CA CYS A 136 3.54 -11.20 -21.96
C CYS A 136 4.20 -11.61 -20.63
N PRO A 137 4.75 -10.68 -19.82
CA PRO A 137 5.24 -11.05 -18.50
C PRO A 137 4.04 -11.57 -17.68
N PRO A 138 4.17 -12.72 -16.99
CA PRO A 138 3.06 -13.34 -16.31
C PRO A 138 2.68 -12.52 -15.08
N MET A 139 1.83 -11.50 -15.26
CA MET A 139 1.18 -10.87 -14.11
C MET A 139 0.01 -11.75 -13.70
N MET A 140 0.37 -12.79 -12.94
CA MET A 140 -0.46 -13.80 -12.30
C MET A 140 -1.85 -13.25 -11.92
N ILE A 141 -2.83 -13.48 -12.80
CA ILE A 141 -4.24 -13.37 -12.48
C ILE A 141 -4.60 -14.71 -11.86
N ARG A 142 -4.50 -14.77 -10.53
CA ARG A 142 -5.22 -15.79 -9.79
C ARG A 142 -5.86 -15.16 -8.58
N ARG A 143 -7.00 -14.49 -8.84
CA ARG A 143 -8.07 -14.41 -7.84
C ARG A 143 -8.52 -15.84 -7.54
N ARG A 144 -7.93 -16.47 -6.53
CA ARG A 144 -8.63 -17.51 -5.77
C ARG A 144 -8.79 -17.03 -4.35
N ARG A 145 -10.05 -16.80 -3.96
CA ARG A 145 -10.47 -16.84 -2.56
C ARG A 145 -9.98 -18.18 -2.00
N CYS A 146 -8.87 -18.18 -1.26
CA CYS A 146 -8.55 -19.28 -0.37
C CYS A 146 -9.44 -19.11 0.87
N ALA A 147 -10.70 -19.50 0.75
CA ALA A 147 -11.64 -19.60 1.87
C ALA A 147 -11.58 -20.99 2.55
N THR A 148 -10.63 -21.86 2.18
CA THR A 148 -10.51 -23.18 2.80
C THR A 148 -9.05 -23.46 3.14
N ARG A 149 -8.80 -23.77 4.41
CA ARG A 149 -7.52 -24.14 5.00
C ARG A 149 -6.90 -25.35 4.27
N ARG A 150 -6.00 -25.10 3.31
CA ARG A 150 -4.84 -25.93 2.91
C ARG A 150 -4.44 -25.57 1.49
N CYS A 151 -3.52 -24.63 1.37
CA CYS A 151 -2.60 -24.60 0.24
C CYS A 151 -1.21 -24.50 0.86
N ILE A 152 -0.69 -25.67 1.24
CA ILE A 152 0.73 -25.88 1.51
C ILE A 152 1.39 -25.93 0.13
N PRO A 153 2.30 -25.00 -0.22
CA PRO A 153 3.11 -25.16 -1.43
C PRO A 153 4.05 -26.37 -1.23
N PRO A 154 4.14 -27.31 -2.18
CA PRO A 154 5.17 -28.34 -2.14
C PRO A 154 6.48 -27.70 -2.62
N GLY A 155 7.51 -27.73 -1.77
CA GLY A 155 8.89 -27.49 -2.20
C GLY A 155 9.47 -26.11 -1.89
N TYR A 156 9.61 -25.78 -0.60
CA TYR A 156 10.74 -24.96 -0.15
C TYR A 156 11.79 -25.89 0.44
N ARG A 157 12.74 -26.31 -0.39
CA ARG A 157 14.05 -26.74 0.10
C ARG A 157 14.73 -25.49 0.67
N ALA A 158 15.28 -25.67 1.86
CA ALA A 158 16.12 -24.72 2.56
C ALA A 158 17.12 -24.02 1.61
N PHE A 159 17.13 -22.69 1.64
CA PHE A 159 18.28 -21.91 1.20
C PHE A 159 18.61 -20.88 2.30
N SER A 160 19.69 -21.21 2.99
CA SER A 160 20.58 -20.55 3.95
C SER A 160 20.40 -19.07 4.35
N PRO A 161 20.90 -18.71 5.57
CA PRO A 161 20.84 -17.37 6.17
C PRO A 161 21.92 -16.44 5.61
N TRP A 162 21.57 -15.17 5.37
CA TRP A 162 22.47 -14.00 5.19
C TRP A 162 23.48 -14.02 4.01
N PRO A 163 23.54 -12.93 3.24
CA PRO A 163 24.64 -11.95 3.39
C PRO A 163 24.09 -10.51 3.41
N ALA A 164 24.53 -9.68 4.35
CA ALA A 164 25.70 -8.80 4.26
C ALA A 164 25.52 -7.65 3.24
N TRP A 165 25.52 -6.45 3.80
CA TRP A 165 25.49 -5.15 3.13
C TRP A 165 26.77 -4.98 2.29
N SER A 166 26.65 -4.37 1.11
CA SER A 166 27.80 -3.85 0.35
C SER A 166 27.50 -2.40 -0.02
N VAL A 167 28.03 -1.51 0.81
CA VAL A 167 28.44 -0.14 0.47
C VAL A 167 29.93 -0.21 0.13
#